data_AF-A0A661A7Z7-F1
#
_entry.id   AF-A0A661A7Z7-F1
#
_cell.length_a   1.000
_cell.length_b   1.000
_cell.length_c   1.000
_cell.angle_alpha   90.00
_cell.angle_beta   90.00
_cell.angle_gamma   90.00
#
_symmetry.space_group_name_H-M   'P 1'
#
loop_
_entity.id
_entity.type
_entity.pdbx_description
1 polymer ?
#
loop_
_entity_poly.entity_id
_entity_poly.type
_entity_poly.pdbx_seq_one_letter_code
_entity_poly.pdbx_strand_id
1 'polypeptide(L)'
;MRHVGLGLTFKLSWYQFEDTALKIFKVFGMLIKRKVSPRELGGPIAIVYLTGRSLKWGVKNLIYFIAFITINLGIVNLIPIPPLDGAHALLGIIEMITRKKPGERSLKILENIGFFVLIFLFLFITFNDLFRFFTGKMR
;
A
#
# COMPACT_ATOMS: atom_id res chain seq x y z
N MET A 1 8.58 -16.92 30.00
CA MET A 1 8.72 -15.94 28.91
C MET A 1 9.99 -15.12 29.20
N ARG A 2 11.05 -15.24 28.39
CA ARG A 2 12.27 -14.43 28.59
C ARG A 2 11.91 -12.97 28.28
N HIS A 3 12.13 -12.06 29.24
CA HIS A 3 11.98 -10.63 29.02
C HIS A 3 13.02 -10.19 27.99
N VAL A 4 12.60 -10.18 26.72
CA VAL A 4 13.40 -9.63 25.63
C VAL A 4 13.51 -8.13 25.91
N GLY A 5 14.72 -7.62 26.11
CA GLY A 5 14.92 -6.20 26.42
C GLY A 5 14.30 -5.32 25.34
N LEU A 6 13.76 -4.15 25.72
CA LEU A 6 13.15 -3.18 24.80
C LEU A 6 14.04 -2.88 23.58
N GLY A 7 15.35 -2.72 23.78
CA GLY A 7 16.30 -2.49 22.69
C GLY A 7 16.45 -3.67 21.72
N LEU A 8 16.36 -4.91 22.21
CA LEU A 8 16.39 -6.10 21.34
C LEU A 8 15.07 -6.23 20.57
N THR A 9 13.94 -5.95 21.23
CA THR A 9 12.62 -5.96 20.58
C THR A 9 12.54 -4.90 19.49
N PHE A 10 13.06 -3.69 19.72
CA PHE A 10 13.14 -2.65 18.70
C PHE A 10 14.01 -3.07 17.50
N LYS A 11 15.20 -3.63 17.75
CA LYS A 11 16.07 -4.14 16.69
C LYS A 11 15.40 -5.24 15.87
N LEU A 12 14.74 -6.19 16.52
CA LEU A 12 14.00 -7.26 15.84
C LEU A 12 12.87 -6.69 14.97
N SER A 13 12.09 -5.74 15.49
CA SER A 13 11.06 -5.04 14.72
C SER A 13 11.65 -4.27 13.53
N TRP A 14 12.82 -3.66 13.69
CA TRP A 14 13.52 -2.96 12.61
C TRP A 14 13.95 -3.92 11.49
N TYR A 15 14.61 -5.03 11.84
CA TYR A 15 14.98 -6.06 10.87
C TYR A 15 13.76 -6.65 10.15
N GLN A 16 12.67 -6.88 10.90
CA GLN A 16 11.41 -7.37 10.33
C GLN A 16 10.82 -6.37 9.33
N PHE A 17 10.89 -5.07 9.64
CA PHE A 17 10.44 -4.00 8.75
C PHE A 17 11.25 -3.98 7.45
N GLU A 18 12.58 -4.00 7.53
CA GLU A 18 13.46 -4.01 6.36
C GLU A 18 13.19 -5.22 5.45
N ASP A 19 13.10 -6.42 6.02
CA ASP A 19 12.80 -7.64 5.27
C ASP A 19 11.42 -7.58 4.59
N THR A 20 10.41 -7.06 5.30
CA THR A 20 9.06 -6.90 4.76
C THR A 20 9.03 -5.87 3.63
N ALA A 21 9.71 -4.74 3.79
CA ALA A 21 9.82 -3.70 2.78
C ALA A 21 10.49 -4.23 1.51
N LEU A 22 11.62 -4.92 1.64
CA LEU A 22 12.34 -5.53 0.50
C LEU A 22 11.50 -6.57 -0.23
N LYS A 23 10.73 -7.39 0.49
CA LYS A 23 9.79 -8.36 -0.11
C LYS A 23 8.71 -7.65 -0.92
N ILE A 24 8.15 -6.55 -0.43
CA ILE A 24 7.15 -5.77 -1.16
C ILE A 24 7.75 -5.22 -2.45
N PHE A 25 8.94 -4.61 -2.41
CA PHE A 25 9.62 -4.16 -3.62
C PHE A 25 9.88 -5.29 -4.63
N LYS A 26 10.27 -6.48 -4.17
CA LYS A 26 10.40 -7.67 -5.03
C LYS A 26 9.06 -8.05 -5.67
N VAL A 27 7.97 -8.07 -4.90
CA VAL A 27 6.61 -8.36 -5.41
C VAL A 27 6.17 -7.32 -6.44
N PHE A 28 6.42 -6.02 -6.20
CA PHE A 28 6.20 -4.96 -7.19
C PHE A 28 6.95 -5.23 -8.50
N GLY A 29 8.23 -5.60 -8.41
CA GLY A 29 9.00 -6.00 -9.59
C GLY A 29 8.44 -7.23 -10.31
N MET A 30 7.86 -8.19 -9.58
CA MET A 30 7.20 -9.35 -10.16
C MET A 30 5.84 -9.02 -10.80
N LEU A 31 5.08 -8.08 -10.24
CA LEU A 31 3.82 -7.57 -10.81
C LEU A 31 4.07 -6.90 -12.17
N ILE A 32 5.10 -6.05 -12.26
CA ILE A 32 5.52 -5.43 -13.53
C ILE A 32 5.91 -6.51 -14.56
N LYS A 33 6.59 -7.58 -14.10
CA LYS A 33 6.95 -8.74 -14.92
C LYS A 33 5.78 -9.71 -15.17
N ARG A 34 4.54 -9.37 -14.76
CA ARG A 34 3.32 -10.20 -14.84
C ARG A 34 3.46 -11.60 -14.22
N LYS A 35 4.41 -11.79 -13.30
CA LYS A 35 4.64 -13.07 -12.61
C LYS A 35 3.71 -13.28 -11.42
N VAL A 36 3.04 -12.22 -10.98
CA VAL A 36 2.04 -12.22 -9.91
C VAL A 36 0.74 -11.70 -10.50
N SER A 37 -0.37 -12.38 -10.23
CA SER A 37 -1.69 -11.97 -10.71
C SER A 37 -2.16 -10.75 -9.92
N PRO A 38 -2.66 -9.68 -10.56
CA PRO A 38 -3.32 -8.56 -9.86
C PRO A 38 -4.51 -9.02 -9.01
N ARG A 39 -5.04 -10.23 -9.25
CA ARG A 39 -6.13 -10.85 -8.47
C ARG A 39 -5.68 -11.30 -7.07
N GLU A 40 -4.38 -11.40 -6.82
CA GLU A 40 -3.80 -11.71 -5.51
C GLU A 40 -3.67 -10.46 -4.63
N LEU A 41 -3.77 -9.26 -5.21
CA LEU A 41 -3.88 -8.02 -4.47
C LEU A 41 -5.33 -7.89 -3.99
N GLY A 42 -5.56 -8.22 -2.72
CA GLY A 42 -6.86 -8.05 -2.09
C GLY A 42 -7.27 -6.58 -2.07
N GLY A 43 -8.49 -6.28 -2.50
CA GLY A 43 -9.06 -4.94 -2.39
C GLY A 43 -9.64 -4.66 -0.99
N PRO A 44 -10.42 -3.57 -0.85
CA PRO A 44 -10.96 -3.13 0.44
C PRO A 44 -11.78 -4.20 1.18
N ILE A 45 -12.59 -4.97 0.43
CA ILE A 45 -13.43 -6.03 1.03
C ILE A 45 -12.55 -7.18 1.52
N ALA A 46 -11.52 -7.56 0.76
CA ALA A 46 -10.56 -8.57 1.20
C ALA A 46 -9.81 -8.12 2.47
N ILE A 47 -9.44 -6.84 2.58
CA ILE A 47 -8.80 -6.30 3.80
C ILE A 47 -9.73 -6.44 5.01
N VAL A 48 -11.00 -6.06 4.89
CA VAL A 48 -12.00 -6.22 5.97
C VAL A 48 -12.16 -7.69 6.35
N TYR A 49 -12.28 -8.59 5.37
CA TYR A 49 -12.40 -10.03 5.60
C TYR A 49 -11.18 -10.63 6.32
N LEU A 50 -9.98 -10.30 5.86
CA LEU A 50 -8.72 -10.77 6.44
C LEU A 50 -8.46 -10.17 7.84
N THR A 51 -8.93 -8.94 8.09
CA THR A 51 -8.90 -8.32 9.42
C THR A 51 -9.74 -9.14 10.42
N GLY A 52 -10.98 -9.49 10.03
CA GLY A 52 -11.86 -10.32 10.85
C GLY A 52 -11.29 -11.71 11.13
N ARG A 53 -10.59 -12.33 10.17
CA ARG A 53 -9.86 -13.60 10.38
C ARG A 53 -8.65 -13.43 11.30
N SER A 54 -7.86 -12.39 11.10
CA SER A 54 -6.68 -12.09 11.91
C SER A 54 -7.04 -11.89 13.39
N LEU A 55 -8.17 -11.25 13.67
CA LEU A 55 -8.72 -11.13 15.03
C LEU A 55 -8.98 -12.50 15.68
N LYS A 56 -9.56 -13.45 14.93
CA LYS A 56 -9.82 -14.82 15.43
C LYS A 56 -8.54 -15.60 15.72
N TRP A 57 -7.44 -15.26 15.04
CA TRP A 57 -6.12 -15.83 15.28
C TRP A 57 -5.34 -15.12 16.40
N GLY A 58 -5.94 -14.11 17.05
CA GLY A 58 -5.39 -13.40 18.20
C GLY A 58 -4.77 -12.04 17.88
N VAL A 59 -4.66 -11.20 18.92
CA VAL A 59 -4.22 -9.79 18.81
C VAL A 59 -2.84 -9.64 18.17
N LYS A 60 -1.93 -10.58 18.42
CA LYS A 60 -0.60 -10.59 17.79
C LYS A 60 -0.70 -10.63 16.26
N ASN A 61 -1.56 -11.50 15.71
CA ASN A 61 -1.75 -11.62 14.27
C ASN A 61 -2.43 -10.39 13.66
N LEU A 62 -3.38 -9.78 14.39
CA LEU A 62 -3.95 -8.51 13.99
C LEU A 62 -2.88 -7.42 13.85
N ILE A 63 -2.00 -7.27 14.85
CA ILE A 63 -0.92 -6.27 14.81
C ILE A 63 0.00 -6.51 13.60
N TYR A 64 0.37 -7.76 13.33
CA TYR A 64 1.16 -8.08 12.12
C TYR A 64 0.42 -7.75 10.83
N PHE A 65 -0.88 -8.05 10.75
CA PHE A 65 -1.68 -7.74 9.56
C PHE A 65 -1.82 -6.23 9.34
N ILE A 66 -2.06 -5.46 10.41
CA ILE A 66 -2.08 -3.99 10.36
C ILE A 66 -0.72 -3.47 9.90
N ALA A 67 0.39 -3.95 10.50
CA ALA A 67 1.72 -3.55 10.09
C ALA A 67 1.99 -3.86 8.60
N PHE A 68 1.59 -5.03 8.13
CA PHE A 68 1.70 -5.41 6.73
C PHE A 68 0.93 -4.45 5.80
N ILE A 69 -0.34 -4.15 6.10
CA ILE A 69 -1.14 -3.22 5.28
C ILE A 69 -0.54 -1.81 5.30
N THR A 70 -0.13 -1.32 6.46
CA THR A 70 0.48 0.02 6.61
C THR A 70 1.76 0.16 5.79
N ILE A 71 2.65 -0.84 5.79
CA ILE A 71 3.88 -0.80 4.99
C ILE A 71 3.53 -0.80 3.49
N ASN A 72 2.57 -1.61 3.05
CA ASN A 72 2.14 -1.62 1.64
C ASN A 72 1.54 -0.28 1.21
N LEU A 73 0.67 0.31 2.04
CA LEU A 73 0.08 1.62 1.78
C LEU A 73 1.16 2.72 1.75
N GLY A 74 2.12 2.67 2.66
CA GLY A 74 3.27 3.58 2.68
C GLY A 74 4.11 3.49 1.40
N ILE A 75 4.38 2.28 0.90
CA ILE A 75 5.12 2.08 -0.36
C ILE A 75 4.32 2.59 -1.56
N VAL A 76 3.01 2.29 -1.62
CA VAL A 76 2.13 2.82 -2.67
C VAL A 76 2.11 4.35 -2.65
N ASN A 77 2.01 4.97 -1.47
CA ASN A 77 1.99 6.43 -1.34
C ASN A 77 3.30 7.10 -1.81
N LEU A 78 4.43 6.39 -1.86
CA LEU A 78 5.68 6.92 -2.39
C LEU A 78 5.76 6.92 -3.92
N ILE A 79 4.80 6.28 -4.61
CA ILE A 79 4.76 6.26 -6.07
C ILE A 79 4.47 7.70 -6.57
N PRO A 80 5.21 8.21 -7.58
CA PRO A 80 5.06 9.58 -8.07
C PRO A 80 3.85 9.74 -9.01
N ILE A 81 2.66 9.44 -8.51
CA ILE A 81 1.38 9.57 -9.22
C ILE A 81 0.44 10.40 -8.35
N PRO A 82 -0.01 11.60 -8.80
CA PRO A 82 -1.03 12.35 -8.08
C PRO A 82 -2.32 11.54 -7.94
N PRO A 83 -3.08 11.68 -6.84
CA PRO A 83 -2.88 12.53 -5.66
C PRO A 83 -1.98 11.94 -4.55
N LEU A 84 -1.16 10.91 -4.83
CA LEU A 84 -0.34 10.27 -3.80
C LEU A 84 0.78 11.20 -3.29
N ASP A 85 1.17 11.04 -2.02
CA ASP A 85 2.18 11.87 -1.34
C ASP A 85 3.52 11.92 -2.10
N GLY A 86 3.90 10.83 -2.75
CA GLY A 86 5.12 10.70 -3.54
C GLY A 86 5.16 11.64 -4.74
N ALA A 87 4.01 12.00 -5.31
CA ALA A 87 3.95 13.01 -6.36
C ALA A 87 4.28 14.40 -5.81
N HIS A 88 3.73 14.76 -4.65
CA HIS A 88 4.03 16.03 -3.98
C HIS A 88 5.50 16.09 -3.53
N ALA A 89 6.04 14.99 -3.00
CA ALA A 89 7.45 14.88 -2.65
C ALA A 89 8.35 15.08 -3.88
N LEU A 90 8.03 14.45 -5.01
CA LEU A 90 8.78 14.62 -6.26
C LEU A 90 8.71 16.05 -6.77
N LEU A 91 7.54 16.68 -6.73
CA LEU A 91 7.36 18.08 -7.13
C LEU A 91 8.16 19.03 -6.24
N GLY A 92 8.19 18.80 -4.93
CA GLY A 92 9.02 19.57 -4.00
C GLY A 92 10.51 19.42 -4.29
N ILE A 93 10.98 18.21 -4.64
CA ILE A 93 12.36 17.97 -5.06
C ILE A 93 12.67 18.71 -6.37
N ILE A 94 11.78 18.65 -7.36
CA ILE A 94 11.94 19.36 -8.63
C ILE A 94 11.95 20.88 -8.41
N GLU A 95 11.08 21.42 -7.57
CA GLU A 95 11.05 22.83 -7.21
C GLU A 95 12.34 23.24 -6.50
N MET A 96 12.87 22.42 -5.58
CA MET A 96 14.13 22.69 -4.89
C MET A 96 15.31 22.79 -5.86
N ILE A 97 15.37 21.90 -6.87
CA ILE A 97 16.44 21.86 -7.88
C ILE A 97 16.28 23.00 -8.89
N THR A 98 15.08 23.18 -9.43
CA THR A 98 14.81 24.15 -10.52
C THR A 98 14.55 25.56 -10.03
N ARG A 99 14.26 25.74 -8.73
CA ARG A 99 13.77 26.98 -8.08
C ARG A 99 12.54 27.58 -8.77
N LYS A 100 11.78 26.76 -9.50
CA LYS A 100 10.59 27.18 -10.25
C LYS A 100 9.38 26.43 -9.75
N LYS A 101 8.33 27.19 -9.42
CA LYS A 101 7.03 26.61 -9.06
C LYS A 101 6.36 26.03 -10.30
N PRO A 102 5.88 24.77 -10.24
CA PRO A 102 5.05 24.22 -11.30
C PRO A 102 3.77 25.07 -11.45
N GLY A 103 3.30 25.21 -12.69
CA GLY A 103 2.10 26.01 -12.97
C GLY A 103 0.86 25.41 -12.29
N GLU A 104 0.20 26.18 -11.43
CA GLU A 104 -0.94 25.72 -10.63
C GLU A 104 -2.07 25.09 -11.46
N ARG A 105 -2.31 25.63 -12.67
CA ARG A 105 -3.39 25.14 -13.54
C ARG A 105 -3.09 23.73 -14.07
N SER A 106 -1.85 23.49 -14.51
CA SER A 106 -1.43 22.18 -14.99
C SER A 106 -1.38 21.14 -13.87
N LEU A 107 -0.94 21.57 -12.68
CA LEU A 107 -0.90 20.71 -11.50
C LEU A 107 -2.30 20.27 -11.08
N LYS A 108 -3.26 21.21 -10.98
CA LYS A 108 -4.66 20.90 -10.65
C LYS A 108 -5.30 19.95 -11.65
N ILE A 109 -5.01 20.11 -12.95
CA ILE A 109 -5.51 19.19 -13.99
C ILE A 109 -4.93 17.79 -13.78
N LEU A 110 -3.61 17.68 -13.53
CA LEU A 110 -2.96 16.40 -13.29
C LEU A 110 -3.46 15.71 -12.03
N GLU A 111 -3.65 16.46 -10.93
CA GLU A 111 -4.24 15.97 -9.68
C GLU A 111 -5.66 15.47 -9.88
N ASN A 112 -6.51 16.24 -10.58
CA ASN A 112 -7.88 15.82 -10.87
C ASN A 112 -7.94 14.55 -11.71
N ILE A 113 -7.12 14.47 -12.78
CA ILE A 113 -7.04 13.26 -13.61
C ILE A 113 -6.60 12.07 -12.76
N GLY A 114 -5.54 12.24 -11.97
CA GLY A 114 -5.03 11.20 -11.06
C GLY A 114 -6.09 10.75 -10.06
N PHE A 115 -6.82 11.70 -9.47
CA PHE A 115 -7.90 11.41 -8.53
C PHE A 115 -9.03 10.63 -9.18
N PHE A 116 -9.49 11.03 -10.38
CA PHE A 116 -10.52 10.28 -11.11
C PHE A 116 -10.07 8.87 -11.47
N VAL A 117 -8.82 8.70 -11.90
CA VAL A 117 -8.23 7.37 -12.18
C VAL A 117 -8.20 6.51 -10.93
N LEU A 118 -7.77 7.06 -9.78
CA LEU A 118 -7.74 6.33 -8.52
C LEU A 118 -9.14 5.94 -8.04
N ILE A 119 -10.12 6.85 -8.10
CA ILE A 119 -11.51 6.55 -7.74
C ILE A 119 -12.07 5.45 -8.65
N PHE A 120 -11.84 5.55 -9.96
CA PHE A 120 -12.27 4.52 -10.90
C PHE A 120 -11.64 3.16 -10.57
N LEU A 121 -10.33 3.13 -10.31
CA LEU A 121 -9.62 1.92 -9.94
C LEU A 121 -10.13 1.35 -8.60
N PHE A 122 -10.37 2.19 -7.61
CA PHE A 122 -10.92 1.81 -6.31
C PHE A 122 -12.29 1.15 -6.48
N LEU A 123 -13.18 1.76 -7.25
CA LEU A 123 -14.49 1.18 -7.55
C LEU A 123 -14.34 -0.14 -8.30
N PHE A 124 -13.52 -0.19 -9.34
CA PHE A 124 -13.28 -1.40 -10.13
C PHE A 124 -12.78 -2.57 -9.26
N ILE A 125 -11.77 -2.32 -8.44
CA ILE A 125 -11.21 -3.33 -7.51
C ILE A 125 -12.28 -3.75 -6.50
N THR A 126 -13.03 -2.81 -5.93
CA THR A 126 -14.08 -3.09 -4.96
C THR A 126 -15.20 -3.94 -5.56
N PHE A 127 -15.65 -3.63 -6.77
CA PHE A 127 -16.65 -4.44 -7.49
C PHE A 127 -16.14 -5.84 -7.76
N ASN A 128 -14.90 -5.99 -8.23
CA ASN A 128 -14.29 -7.30 -8.46
C ASN A 128 -14.18 -8.11 -7.16
N ASP A 129 -13.79 -7.46 -6.06
CA ASP A 129 -13.74 -8.06 -4.73
C ASP A 129 -15.13 -8.53 -4.25
N LEU A 130 -16.14 -7.70 -4.44
CA LEU A 130 -17.52 -8.01 -4.07
C LEU A 130 -18.04 -9.21 -4.86
N PHE A 131 -17.74 -9.27 -6.17
CA PHE A 131 -18.08 -10.42 -7.00
C PHE A 131 -17.38 -11.70 -6.51
N ARG A 132 -16.09 -11.63 -6.17
CA ARG A 132 -15.34 -12.77 -5.60
C ARG A 132 -15.90 -13.22 -4.25
N PHE A 133 -16.36 -12.28 -3.43
CA PHE A 133 -16.99 -12.55 -2.14
C PHE A 133 -18.28 -13.35 -2.33
N PHE A 134 -19.21 -12.85 -3.15
CA PHE A 134 -20.50 -13.50 -3.38
C PHE A 134 -20.39 -14.83 -4.14
N THR A 135 -19.41 -14.98 -5.02
CA THR A 135 -19.18 -16.24 -5.76
C THR A 135 -18.40 -17.29 -4.95
N GLY A 136 -18.05 -17.01 -3.69
CA GLY A 136 -17.33 -17.96 -2.83
C GLY A 136 -15.87 -18.24 -3.26
N LYS A 137 -15.34 -17.45 -4.20
CA LYS A 137 -13.95 -17.56 -4.70
C LYS A 137 -12.93 -16.85 -3.80
N MET A 138 -13.38 -16.27 -2.69
CA MET A 138 -12.53 -15.69 -1.66
C MET A 138 -12.03 -16.81 -0.72
N ARG A 139 -11.14 -17.67 -1.23
CA ARG A 139 -10.44 -18.69 -0.45
C ARG A 139 -9.14 -18.15 0.12
#